data_AF-A0A183HBW6-F1
#
_entry.id   AF-A0A183HBW6-F1
#
_cell.length_a   1.000
_cell.length_b   1.000
_cell.length_c   1.000
_cell.angle_alpha   90.00
_cell.angle_beta   90.00
_cell.angle_gamma   90.00
#
_symmetry.space_group_name_H-M   'P 1'
#
loop_
_entity.id
_entity.type
_entity.pdbx_description
1 polymer ?
#
loop_
_entity_poly.entity_id
_entity_poly.type
_entity_poly.pdbx_seq_one_letter_code
_entity_poly.pdbx_strand_id
1 'polypeptide(L)' 'MGFSINDDIGKVVVVARVSKDVASKGLQASEWISQVCKVLDGRGGGTVTQAQATGNNIDSVEEAAEVALKFAKITLS' A
#
# COMPACT_ATOMS: atom_id res chain seq x y z
N MET A 1 -5.50 -4.52 0.10
CA MET A 1 -4.84 -3.45 -0.69
C MET A 1 -5.03 -3.78 -2.15
N GLY A 2 -5.20 -2.77 -3.01
CA GLY A 2 -5.30 -2.95 -4.46
C GLY A 2 -4.38 -1.98 -5.20
N PHE A 3 -3.88 -2.40 -6.35
CA PHE A 3 -2.97 -1.66 -7.22
C PHE A 3 -3.65 -1.48 -8.58
N SER A 4 -3.45 -0.32 -9.21
CA SER A 4 -3.87 -0.04 -10.58
C SER A 4 -2.74 0.65 -11.31
N ILE A 5 -2.26 0.04 -12.39
CA ILE A 5 -1.22 0.62 -13.25
C ILE A 5 -1.90 1.44 -14.34
N ASN A 6 -1.30 2.57 -14.67
CA ASN A 6 -1.58 3.34 -15.86
C ASN A 6 -0.28 3.45 -16.66
N ASP A 7 -0.17 2.59 -17.68
CA ASP A 7 1.00 2.49 -18.54
C ASP A 7 1.20 3.74 -19.41
N ASP A 8 0.13 4.44 -19.79
CA ASP A 8 0.20 5.63 -20.65
C ASP A 8 0.99 6.79 -20.01
N ILE A 9 0.92 6.91 -18.68
CA ILE A 9 1.60 7.97 -17.92
C ILE A 9 2.68 7.45 -16.96
N GLY A 10 2.97 6.15 -16.99
CA GLY A 10 3.96 5.51 -16.11
C GLY A 10 3.65 5.72 -14.62
N LYS A 11 2.38 5.58 -14.21
CA LYS A 11 1.97 5.74 -12.81
C LYS A 11 1.28 4.50 -12.29
N VAL A 12 1.43 4.26 -11.00
CA VAL A 12 0.61 3.29 -10.25
C VAL A 12 -0.16 4.01 -9.15
N VAL A 13 -1.43 3.68 -9.00
CA VAL A 13 -2.28 4.09 -7.87
C VAL A 13 -2.47 2.89 -6.96
N VAL A 14 -2.30 3.11 -5.66
CA VAL A 14 -2.51 2.09 -4.63
C VAL A 14 -3.55 2.56 -3.63
N VAL A 15 -4.47 1.68 -3.27
CA VAL A 15 -5.48 1.93 -2.24
C VAL A 15 -5.43 0.84 -1.18
N ALA A 16 -5.39 1.26 0.08
CA ALA A 16 -5.49 0.39 1.25
C ALA A 16 -6.77 0.69 2.02
N ARG A 17 -7.48 -0.37 2.40
CA ARG A 17 -8.58 -0.34 3.37
C ARG A 17 -8.45 -1.52 4.31
N VAL A 18 -8.79 -1.28 5.57
CA VAL A 18 -8.89 -2.28 6.63
C VAL A 18 -10.13 -1.98 7.49
N SER A 19 -10.70 -2.99 8.14
CA SER A 19 -11.75 -2.74 9.14
C SER A 19 -11.16 -2.07 10.38
N LYS A 20 -12.01 -1.45 11.20
CA LYS A 20 -11.58 -0.86 12.48
C LYS A 20 -10.91 -1.90 13.37
N ASP A 21 -11.46 -3.12 13.45
CA ASP A 21 -10.91 -4.20 14.27
C ASP A 21 -9.51 -4.61 13.81
N VAL A 22 -9.29 -4.69 12.49
CA VAL A 22 -7.97 -5.02 11.92
C VAL A 22 -6.97 -3.88 12.18
N ALA A 23 -7.39 -2.62 12.05
CA ALA A 23 -6.55 -1.48 12.40
C ALA A 23 -6.18 -1.48 13.88
N SER A 24 -7.12 -1.80 14.78
CA SER A 24 -6.88 -1.93 16.21
C SER A 24 -5.97 -3.11 16.58
N LYS A 25 -5.88 -4.14 15.72
CA LYS A 25 -4.89 -5.23 15.83
C LYS A 25 -3.49 -4.86 15.31
N GLY A 26 -3.32 -3.63 14.81
CA GLY A 26 -2.01 -3.08 14.42
C GLY A 26 -1.84 -2.86 12.93
N LEU A 27 -2.67 -3.46 12.06
CA LEU A 27 -2.55 -3.25 10.61
C LEU A 27 -3.26 -1.96 10.19
N GLN A 28 -2.62 -0.81 10.42
CA GLN A 28 -3.14 0.49 10.01
C GLN A 28 -2.94 0.72 8.50
N ALA A 29 -3.97 1.22 7.81
CA ALA A 29 -3.91 1.46 6.36
C ALA A 29 -2.83 2.49 5.97
N SER A 30 -2.64 3.55 6.75
CA SER A 30 -1.60 4.58 6.56
C SER A 30 -0.19 4.03 6.68
N GLU A 31 0.07 3.14 7.64
CA GLU A 31 1.39 2.51 7.81
C GLU A 31 1.64 1.47 6.70
N TRP A 32 0.60 0.73 6.32
CA TRP A 32 0.68 -0.27 5.26
C TRP A 32 0.96 0.36 3.90
N ILE A 33 0.29 1.47 3.54
CA ILE A 33 0.55 2.21 2.29
C ILE A 33 1.98 2.78 2.29
N SER A 34 2.51 3.17 3.45
CA SER A 34 3.85 3.75 3.55
C SER A 34 4.96 2.74 3.23
N GLN A 35 4.72 1.43 3.41
CA GLN A 35 5.70 0.42 3.01
C GLN A 35 5.82 0.31 1.49
N VAL A 36 4.69 0.35 0.77
CA VAL A 36 4.70 0.26 -0.69
C VAL A 36 5.22 1.54 -1.36
N CYS A 37 4.99 2.72 -0.76
CA CYS A 37 5.54 3.98 -1.26
C CYS A 37 7.07 3.97 -1.39
N LYS A 38 7.78 3.26 -0.50
CA LYS A 38 9.25 3.15 -0.53
C LYS A 38 9.76 2.40 -1.76
N VAL A 39 8.98 1.44 -2.24
CA VAL A 39 9.32 0.57 -3.39
C VAL A 39 8.91 1.23 -4.70
N LEU A 40 7.73 1.85 -4.72
CA LEU A 40 7.12 2.41 -5.93
C LEU A 40 7.61 3.81 -6.33
N ASP A 41 8.64 4.35 -5.66
CA ASP A 41 9.02 5.77 -5.73
C ASP A 41 7.77 6.67 -5.61
N GLY A 42 7.04 6.47 -4.51
CA GLY A 42 5.69 6.98 -4.34
C GLY A 42 5.50 7.88 -3.14
N ARG A 43 4.37 8.58 -3.15
CA ARG A 43 3.86 9.35 -2.02
C ARG A 43 2.42 8.98 -1.76
N GLY A 44 2.08 8.89 -0.48
CA GLY A 44 0.75 8.50 -0.05
C GLY A 44 0.47 8.92 1.39
N GLY A 45 -0.78 8.77 1.77
CA GLY A 45 -1.27 9.14 3.09
C GLY A 45 -2.72 8.70 3.27
N GLY A 46 -3.20 8.85 4.51
CA GLY A 46 -4.56 8.48 4.86
C GLY A 46 -4.75 8.36 6.36
N THR A 47 -5.87 7.75 6.73
CA THR A 47 -6.25 7.42 8.09
C THR A 47 -5.85 5.99 8.45
N VAL A 48 -6.11 5.60 9.70
CA VAL A 48 -5.85 4.25 10.19
C VAL A 48 -6.66 3.17 9.47
N THR A 49 -7.81 3.50 8.89
CA THR A 49 -8.67 2.53 8.17
C THR A 49 -8.61 2.65 6.65
N GLN A 50 -8.20 3.80 6.10
CA GLN A 50 -8.13 4.01 4.67
C GLN A 50 -6.95 4.90 4.28
N ALA A 51 -6.17 4.48 3.29
CA ALA A 51 -5.09 5.26 2.73
C ALA A 51 -4.94 5.05 1.23
N GLN A 52 -4.25 5.98 0.58
CA GLN A 52 -3.95 5.92 -0.85
C GLN A 52 -2.55 6.46 -1.16
N ALA A 53 -1.98 6.00 -2.27
CA ALA A 53 -0.70 6.45 -2.77
C ALA A 53 -0.65 6.49 -4.30
N THR A 54 0.26 7.29 -4.82
CA THR A 54 0.69 7.24 -6.22
C THR A 54 2.19 6.99 -6.28
N GLY A 55 2.62 6.09 -7.17
CA GLY A 55 4.03 5.77 -7.45
C GLY A 55 4.41 6.05 -8.89
N ASN A 56 5.72 6.24 -9.13
CA ASN A 56 6.30 6.48 -10.45
C ASN A 56 7.00 5.23 -11.02
N ASN A 57 7.24 4.22 -10.20
CA ASN A 57 7.92 3.00 -10.60
C ASN A 57 6.90 1.86 -10.79
N ILE A 58 6.37 1.73 -11.99
CA ILE A 58 5.37 0.69 -12.33
C ILE A 58 5.97 -0.71 -12.41
N ASP A 59 7.28 -0.82 -12.67
CA ASP A 59 7.97 -2.11 -12.82
C ASP A 59 8.12 -2.84 -11.47
N SER A 60 8.13 -2.10 -10.36
CA SER A 60 8.22 -2.66 -9.00
C SER A 60 6.85 -2.97 -8.36
N VAL A 61 5.76 -3.04 -9.12
CA VAL A 61 4.43 -3.32 -8.56
C VAL A 61 4.33 -4.71 -7.93
N GLU A 62 4.92 -5.73 -8.55
CA GLU A 62 4.92 -7.09 -7.99
C GLU A 62 5.69 -7.13 -6.66
N GLU A 63 6.89 -6.53 -6.61
CA GLU A 63 7.69 -6.41 -5.38
C GLU A 63 6.92 -5.64 -4.29
N ALA A 64 6.23 -4.55 -4.66
CA ALA A 64 5.42 -3.79 -3.72
C ALA A 64 4.24 -4.63 -3.17
N ALA A 65 3.63 -5.48 -4.00
CA ALA A 65 2.58 -6.39 -3.56
C ALA A 65 3.12 -7.45 -2.58
N GLU A 66 4.32 -7.99 -2.82
CA GLU A 66 4.98 -8.91 -1.89
C GLU A 66 5.32 -8.25 -0.55
N VAL A 67 5.87 -7.03 -0.58
CA VAL A 67 6.14 -6.23 0.63
C VAL A 67 4.85 -5.97 1.39
N ALA A 68 3.77 -5.60 0.70
CA ALA A 68 2.47 -5.40 1.32
C ALA A 68 1.96 -6.68 1.98
N LEU A 69 2.04 -7.83 1.31
CA LEU A 69 1.60 -9.11 1.84
C LEU A 69 2.41 -9.54 3.07
N LYS A 70 3.74 -9.39 3.00
CA LYS A 70 4.64 -9.73 4.12
C LYS A 70 4.37 -8.86 5.34
N PHE A 71 4.20 -7.54 5.15
CA PHE A 71 3.86 -6.63 6.23
C PHE A 71 2.53 -7.04 6.89
N ALA A 72 1.49 -7.26 6.09
CA ALA A 72 0.18 -7.66 6.62
C ALA A 72 0.23 -9.00 7.38
N LYS A 73 0.99 -9.99 6.89
CA LYS A 73 1.18 -11.28 7.57
C LYS A 73 1.85 -11.09 8.92
N ILE A 74 2.99 -10.39 8.97
CA ILE A 74 3.74 -10.16 10.22
C ILE A 74 2.88 -9.39 11.23
N THR A 75 2.16 -8.37 10.80
CA THR A 75 1.36 -7.52 11.71
C THR A 75 0.12 -8.23 12.25
N LEU A 76 -0.43 -9.21 11.52
CA LEU A 76 -1.63 -9.97 11.93
C LEU A 76 -1.33 -11.37 12.47
N SER A 77 -0.05 -11.71 12.68
CA SER A 77 0.39 -12.98 13.27
C SER A 77 0.14 -13.05 14.77
#